data_AF-A0A7Y9MP50-F1
#
_entry.id   AF-A0A7Y9MP50-F1
#
_cell.length_a   1.000
_cell.length_b   1.000
_cell.length_c   1.000
_cell.angle_alpha   90.00
_cell.angle_beta   90.00
_cell.angle_gamma   90.00
#
_symmetry.space_group_name_H-M   'P 1'
#
loop_
_entity.id
_entity.type
_entity.pdbx_description
1 polymer ?
#
loop_
_entity_poly.entity_id
_entity_poly.type
_entity_poly.pdbx_seq_one_letter_code
_entity_poly.pdbx_strand_id
1 'polypeptide(L)'
;MKHGIVRQVANLALQLDNDPEHVYRWITEEQIPALDDRRPIELIWEDKGELVLSFLSDLIGRNVPSRAFAPSRAGPLDEHR
;
A
#
# COMPACT_ATOMS: atom_id res chain seq x y z
N MET A 1 6.28 11.44 17.30
CA MET A 1 4.95 11.30 16.68
C MET A 1 4.84 9.96 15.95
N LYS A 2 4.75 8.82 16.67
CA LYS A 2 4.71 7.47 16.04
C LYS A 2 3.29 7.03 15.63
N HIS A 3 2.26 7.65 16.20
CA HIS A 3 0.85 7.30 15.97
C HIS A 3 0.38 7.58 14.53
N GLY A 4 0.96 8.59 13.87
CA GLY A 4 0.61 8.93 12.48
C GLY A 4 1.01 7.85 11.49
N ILE A 5 2.16 7.22 11.68
CA ILE A 5 2.66 6.15 10.81
C ILE A 5 1.89 4.86 11.01
N VAL A 6 1.63 4.45 12.25
CA VAL A 6 0.83 3.24 12.54
C VAL A 6 -0.54 3.31 11.85
N ARG A 7 -1.22 4.46 11.92
CA ARG A 7 -2.51 4.67 11.25
C ARG A 7 -2.39 4.56 9.72
N GLN A 8 -1.35 5.13 9.13
CA GLN A 8 -1.14 5.06 7.68
C GLN A 8 -0.86 3.64 7.21
N VAL A 9 0.00 2.91 7.93
CA VAL A 9 0.30 1.49 7.65
C VAL A 9 -0.99 0.66 7.71
N ALA A 10 -1.79 0.81 8.78
CA ALA A 10 -3.06 0.08 8.90
C ALA A 10 -4.03 0.42 7.76
N ASN A 11 -4.15 1.69 7.37
CA ASN A 11 -5.02 2.10 6.26
C ASN A 11 -4.59 1.55 4.90
N LEU A 12 -3.29 1.41 4.64
CA LEU A 12 -2.79 0.81 3.41
C LEU A 12 -2.95 -0.71 3.43
N ALA A 13 -2.63 -1.36 4.54
CA ALA A 13 -2.81 -2.80 4.70
C ALA A 13 -4.28 -3.22 4.54
N LEU A 14 -5.22 -2.43 5.08
CA LEU A 14 -6.66 -2.66 4.91
C LEU A 14 -7.16 -2.62 3.46
N GLN A 15 -6.43 -1.97 2.55
CA GLN A 15 -6.78 -1.99 1.11
C GLN A 15 -6.39 -3.30 0.44
N LEU A 16 -5.40 -4.01 0.99
CA LEU A 16 -4.95 -5.31 0.50
C LEU A 16 -5.75 -6.44 1.16
N ASP A 17 -6.09 -6.27 2.43
CA ASP A 17 -6.87 -7.24 3.21
C ASP A 17 -7.97 -6.53 4.02
N ASN A 18 -9.24 -6.85 3.73
CA ASN A 18 -10.38 -6.20 4.37
C ASN A 18 -10.69 -6.73 5.78
N ASP A 19 -9.90 -7.66 6.33
CA ASP A 19 -10.04 -8.16 7.71
C ASP A 19 -9.14 -7.38 8.69
N PRO A 20 -9.72 -6.54 9.58
CA PRO A 20 -8.95 -5.77 10.55
C PRO A 20 -8.15 -6.62 11.55
N GLU A 21 -8.64 -7.82 11.92
CA GLU A 21 -7.93 -8.71 12.84
C GLU A 21 -6.70 -9.29 12.16
N HIS A 22 -6.84 -9.67 10.89
CA HIS A 22 -5.71 -10.15 10.10
C HIS A 22 -4.67 -9.04 9.88
N VAL A 23 -5.11 -7.82 9.53
CA VAL A 23 -4.20 -6.66 9.41
C VAL A 23 -3.50 -6.37 10.74
N TYR A 24 -4.19 -6.44 11.88
CA TYR A 24 -3.57 -6.24 13.17
C TYR A 24 -2.44 -7.25 13.42
N ARG A 25 -2.72 -8.55 13.25
CA ARG A 25 -1.71 -9.62 13.41
C ARG A 25 -0.55 -9.47 12.44
N TRP A 26 -0.83 -9.11 11.19
CA TRP A 26 0.21 -8.83 10.20
C TRP A 26 1.15 -7.71 10.67
N ILE A 27 0.62 -6.63 11.26
CA ILE A 27 1.43 -5.52 11.78
C ILE A 27 2.25 -5.93 13.00
N THR A 28 1.67 -6.69 13.94
CA THR A 28 2.25 -6.91 15.28
C THR A 28 3.02 -8.20 15.45
N GLU A 29 2.70 -9.23 14.68
CA GLU A 29 3.13 -10.62 14.93
C GLU A 29 3.88 -11.22 13.74
N GLU A 30 3.54 -10.87 12.50
CA GLU A 30 4.09 -11.52 11.32
C GLU A 30 5.45 -10.96 10.90
N GLN A 31 6.41 -11.86 10.65
CA GLN A 31 7.71 -11.53 10.07
C GLN A 31 7.61 -11.48 8.56
N ILE A 32 8.06 -10.38 7.95
CA ILE A 32 7.91 -10.15 6.52
C ILE A 32 9.26 -10.33 5.83
N PRO A 33 9.46 -11.38 5.00
CA PRO A 33 10.77 -11.62 4.38
C PRO A 33 11.28 -10.46 3.51
N ALA A 34 10.37 -9.74 2.85
CA ALA A 34 10.72 -8.56 2.06
C ALA A 34 11.18 -7.35 2.90
N LEU A 35 10.99 -7.42 4.23
CA LEU A 35 11.41 -6.42 5.21
C LEU A 35 12.53 -6.96 6.12
N ASP A 36 13.41 -7.82 5.57
CA ASP A 36 14.54 -8.42 6.31
C ASP A 36 14.05 -9.29 7.49
N ASP A 37 12.98 -10.06 7.26
CA ASP A 37 12.29 -10.89 8.26
C ASP A 37 11.85 -10.14 9.52
N ARG A 38 11.70 -8.81 9.43
CA ARG A 38 11.24 -7.95 10.52
C ARG A 38 9.72 -7.85 10.56
N ARG A 39 9.19 -7.60 11.76
CA ARG A 39 7.76 -7.27 11.93
C ARG A 39 7.52 -5.79 11.62
N PRO A 40 6.39 -5.43 10.96
CA PRO A 40 6.10 -4.03 10.63
C PRO A 40 6.13 -3.10 11.86
N ILE A 41 5.60 -3.55 13.00
CA ILE A 41 5.59 -2.76 14.24
C ILE A 41 6.99 -2.43 14.75
N GLU A 42 7.96 -3.34 14.58
CA GLU A 42 9.35 -3.12 15.01
C GLU A 42 9.99 -2.02 14.17
N LEU A 43 9.78 -2.04 12.86
CA LEU A 43 10.29 -1.01 11.96
C LEU A 43 9.67 0.37 12.28
N ILE A 44 8.39 0.43 12.62
CA ILE A 44 7.74 1.68 13.04
C ILE A 44 8.35 2.19 14.35
N TRP A 45 8.63 1.31 15.30
CA TRP A 45 9.25 1.69 16.57
C TRP A 45 10.71 2.12 16.42
N GLU A 46 11.43 1.60 15.43
CA GLU A 46 12.79 2.02 15.07
C GLU A 46 12.84 3.24 14.14
N ASP A 47 11.73 3.97 13.99
CA ASP A 47 11.63 5.14 13.11
C ASP A 47 11.90 4.82 11.61
N LYS A 48 11.75 3.55 11.22
CA LYS A 48 11.84 3.01 9.85
C LYS A 48 10.48 2.72 9.24
N GLY A 49 9.39 3.26 9.79
CA GLY A 49 8.03 2.97 9.31
C GLY A 49 7.76 3.38 7.87
N GLU A 50 8.53 4.32 7.30
CA GLU A 50 8.49 4.68 5.87
C GLU A 50 8.84 3.49 4.95
N LEU A 51 9.69 2.55 5.41
CA LEU A 51 9.98 1.33 4.66
C LEU A 51 8.75 0.45 4.51
N VAL A 52 7.95 0.35 5.59
CA VAL A 52 6.69 -0.40 5.59
C VAL A 52 5.66 0.27 4.66
N LEU A 53 5.56 1.60 4.70
CA LEU A 53 4.68 2.36 3.82
C LEU A 53 5.05 2.21 2.35
N SER A 54 6.35 2.26 2.03
CA SER A 54 6.85 2.06 0.67
C SER A 54 6.54 0.65 0.17
N PHE A 55 6.81 -0.37 1.01
CA PHE A 55 6.48 -1.77 0.70
C PHE A 55 4.99 -1.98 0.40
N LEU A 56 4.09 -1.44 1.24
CA LEU A 56 2.64 -1.54 1.03
C LEU A 56 2.19 -0.78 -0.22
N SER A 57 2.74 0.41 -0.47
CA SER A 57 2.42 1.20 -1.67
C SER A 57 2.82 0.47 -2.95
N ASP A 58 3.99 -0.18 -2.96
CA ASP A 58 4.45 -0.99 -4.11
C ASP A 58 3.58 -2.23 -4.32
N LEU A 59 3.11 -2.86 -3.24
CA LEU A 59 2.15 -3.97 -3.34
C LEU A 59 0.83 -3.51 -3.94
N ILE A 60 0.26 -2.40 -3.45
CA ILE A 60 -0.98 -1.82 -3.96
C ILE A 60 -0.81 -1.43 -5.43
N GLY A 61 0.29 -0.75 -5.79
CA GLY A 61 0.58 -0.33 -7.16
C GLY A 61 0.69 -1.51 -8.14
N ARG A 62 1.16 -2.68 -7.67
CA ARG A 62 1.17 -3.92 -8.45
C ARG A 62 -0.20 -4.61 -8.51
N ASN A 63 -1.02 -4.46 -7.48
CA ASN A 63 -2.34 -5.08 -7.38
C ASN A 63 -3.43 -4.30 -8.13
N VAL A 64 -3.22 -3.00 -8.41
CA VAL A 64 -4.06 -2.25 -9.34
C VAL A 64 -3.76 -2.76 -10.75
N PRO A 65 -4.67 -3.51 -11.43
CA PRO A 65 -4.45 -3.84 -12.82
C PRO A 65 -4.26 -2.54 -13.59
N SER A 66 -3.28 -2.50 -14.49
CA SER A 66 -2.80 -1.34 -15.28
C SER A 66 -3.85 -0.62 -16.15
N ARG A 67 -5.15 -0.80 -15.87
CA ARG A 67 -6.30 -0.23 -16.55
C ARG A 67 -6.43 1.29 -16.42
N ALA A 68 -5.69 1.93 -15.52
CA ALA A 68 -5.73 3.39 -15.33
C ALA A 68 -4.87 4.19 -16.33
N PHE A 69 -4.07 3.52 -17.17
CA PHE A 69 -3.22 4.17 -18.17
C PHE A 69 -3.59 3.81 -19.62
N ALA A 70 -4.89 3.72 -19.92
CA ALA A 70 -5.30 4.02 -21.30
C ALA A 70 -5.35 5.55 -21.42
N PRO A 71 -4.46 6.21 -22.18
CA PRO A 71 -4.71 7.60 -22.54
C PRO A 71 -6.01 7.60 -23.35
N SER A 72 -7.09 8.11 -22.75
CA SER A 72 -8.28 8.51 -23.49
C SER A 72 -7.78 9.46 -24.57
N ARG A 73 -7.65 8.95 -25.79
CA ARG A 73 -7.27 9.72 -26.96
C ARG A 73 -8.40 10.70 -27.22
N ALA A 74 -8.26 11.88 -26.63
CA ALA A 74 -9.09 13.02 -26.90
C ALA A 74 -8.78 13.52 -28.33
N GLY A 75 -9.78 13.40 -29.20
CA GLY A 75 -10.05 14.30 -30.33
C GLY A 75 -9.69 13.82 -31.75
N PRO A 76 -10.33 14.39 -32.80
CA PRO A 76 -11.31 15.48 -32.78
C PRO A 76 -12.70 15.09 -33.33
N LEU A 77 -13.68 16.00 -33.10
CA LEU A 77 -14.86 16.16 -33.93
C LEU A 77 -14.42 16.31 -35.40
N ASP A 78 -14.83 15.42 -36.28
CA ASP A 78 -14.84 15.67 -37.71
C ASP A 78 -16.30 15.63 -38.20
N GLU A 79 -16.81 16.84 -38.40
CA GLU A 79 -17.88 17.18 -39.33
C GLU A 79 -17.59 16.54 -40.69
N HIS A 80 -18.49 15.68 -41.19
CA HIS A 80 -18.93 15.67 -42.60
C HIS A 80 -19.86 14.47 -42.89
N ARG A 81 -21.15 14.80 -43.02
CA ARG A 81 -22.06 14.50 -44.15
C ARG A 81 -23.43 13.99 -43.72
#